data_AF-A0A4R3YGM1-F1
#
_entry.id   AF-A0A4R3YGM1-F1
#
_cell.length_a   1.000
_cell.length_b   1.000
_cell.length_c   1.000
_cell.angle_alpha   90.00
_cell.angle_beta   90.00
_cell.angle_gamma   90.00
#
_symmetry.space_group_name_H-M   'P 1'
#
loop_
_entity.id
_entity.type
_entity.pdbx_description
1 polymer ?
#
loop_
_entity_poly.entity_id
_entity_poly.type
_entity_poly.pdbx_seq_one_letter_code
_entity_poly.pdbx_strand_id
1 'polypeptide(L)'
;MNNFLFFDEMKDIFLDLLSHKSDLPIDIDDLSINYNRSLEELLIKQLTLLHLKTKLLALAKNNDDELAMQSALLRLRTHAMSLSSFFDNIVEDTEVILRTGTWPEFPEDYKIPNHYNESEFK
;
A
#
# COMPACT_ATOMS: atom_id res chain seq x y z
N MET A 1 18.35 5.27 3.83
CA MET A 1 17.06 4.89 4.41
C MET A 1 16.05 5.00 3.30
N ASN A 2 15.36 3.93 2.92
CA ASN A 2 14.22 4.08 2.02
C ASN A 2 13.14 4.76 2.84
N ASN A 3 12.76 5.97 2.45
CA ASN A 3 11.73 6.74 3.11
C ASN A 3 10.38 6.29 2.53
N PHE A 4 9.55 5.63 3.34
CA PHE A 4 8.22 5.18 2.94
C PHE A 4 7.12 6.04 3.60
N LEU A 5 7.48 7.18 4.21
CA LEU A 5 6.55 8.15 4.79
C LEU A 5 5.50 8.63 3.78
N PHE A 6 5.78 8.54 2.48
CA PHE A 6 4.82 8.91 1.44
C PHE A 6 3.52 8.11 1.51
N PHE A 7 3.51 6.89 2.08
CA PHE A 7 2.24 6.16 2.28
C PHE A 7 1.36 6.82 3.34
N ASP A 8 1.97 7.35 4.40
CA ASP A 8 1.25 8.11 5.42
C ASP A 8 0.82 9.47 4.87
N GLU A 9 1.67 10.16 4.10
CA GLU A 9 1.27 11.39 3.39
C GLU A 9 0.10 11.13 2.41
N MET A 10 0.17 10.06 1.63
CA MET A 10 -0.87 9.64 0.70
C MET A 10 -2.21 9.41 1.40
N LYS A 11 -2.23 8.70 2.53
CA LYS A 11 -3.48 8.43 3.24
C LYS A 11 -4.06 9.73 3.84
N ASP A 12 -3.21 10.65 4.29
CA ASP A 12 -3.66 11.94 4.81
C ASP A 12 -4.29 12.79 3.68
N ILE A 13 -3.69 12.76 2.48
CA ILE A 13 -4.27 13.35 1.26
C ILE A 13 -5.61 12.68 0.91
N PHE A 14 -5.74 11.36 1.05
CA PHE A 14 -6.99 10.66 0.78
C PHE A 14 -8.12 11.15 1.70
N LEU A 15 -7.86 11.29 3.00
CA LEU A 15 -8.84 11.83 3.95
C LEU A 15 -9.22 13.28 3.61
N ASP A 16 -8.23 14.10 3.26
CA ASP A 16 -8.47 15.48 2.85
C ASP A 16 -9.39 15.55 1.62
N LEU A 17 -9.07 14.78 0.57
CA LEU A 17 -9.89 14.70 -0.65
C LEU A 17 -11.32 14.25 -0.35
N LEU A 18 -11.47 13.19 0.43
CA LEU A 18 -12.76 12.64 0.82
C LEU A 18 -13.62 13.66 1.59
N SER A 19 -13.01 14.39 2.53
CA SER A 19 -13.71 15.43 3.31
C SER A 19 -14.19 16.61 2.46
N HIS A 20 -13.50 16.92 1.36
CA HIS A 20 -13.86 18.01 0.44
C HIS A 20 -14.82 17.57 -0.67
N LYS A 21 -14.79 16.30 -1.06
CA LYS A 21 -15.58 15.75 -2.18
C LYS A 21 -16.94 15.20 -1.75
N SER A 22 -17.08 14.78 -0.50
CA SER A 22 -18.32 14.18 0.01
C SER A 22 -19.21 15.22 0.68
N ASP A 23 -20.49 15.23 0.29
CA ASP A 23 -21.52 16.01 0.99
C ASP A 23 -21.94 15.37 2.34
N LEU A 24 -21.56 14.11 2.56
CA LEU A 24 -21.86 13.34 3.76
C LEU A 24 -20.59 13.04 4.56
N PRO A 25 -20.69 12.94 5.90
CA PRO A 25 -19.59 12.44 6.72
C PRO A 25 -19.17 11.05 6.23
N ILE A 26 -17.87 10.84 6.07
CA ILE A 26 -17.30 9.55 5.72
C ILE A 26 -16.88 8.83 7.00
N ASP A 27 -17.36 7.60 7.15
CA ASP A 27 -16.86 6.71 8.18
C ASP A 27 -15.55 6.08 7.69
N ILE A 28 -14.44 6.42 8.35
CA ILE A 28 -13.12 5.91 8.00
C ILE A 28 -13.00 4.40 8.27
N ASP A 29 -13.88 3.83 9.09
CA ASP A 29 -13.90 2.40 9.37
C ASP A 29 -14.55 1.59 8.23
N ASP A 30 -15.29 2.24 7.33
CA ASP A 30 -15.84 1.64 6.10
C ASP A 30 -14.80 1.58 4.96
N LEU A 31 -13.63 2.22 5.14
CA LEU A 31 -12.54 2.20 4.17
C LEU A 31 -11.59 1.01 4.40
N SER A 32 -10.88 0.63 3.35
CA SER A 32 -10.00 -0.55 3.35
C SER A 32 -8.66 -0.27 4.03
N ILE A 33 -8.11 0.94 3.91
CA ILE A 33 -6.92 1.36 4.62
C ILE A 33 -7.24 1.54 6.11
N ASN A 34 -6.34 1.06 6.97
CA ASN A 34 -6.41 1.40 8.40
C ASN A 34 -5.78 2.78 8.65
N TYR A 35 -6.60 3.83 8.55
CA TYR A 35 -6.16 5.22 8.73
C TYR A 35 -5.63 5.55 10.13
N ASN A 36 -5.95 4.72 11.13
CA ASN A 36 -5.49 4.87 12.51
C ASN A 36 -4.08 4.31 12.76
N ARG A 37 -3.38 3.83 11.73
CA ARG A 37 -2.02 3.24 11.84
C ARG A 37 -1.06 3.86 10.83
N SER A 38 0.23 3.85 11.16
CA SER A 38 1.26 4.19 10.17
C SER A 38 1.37 3.10 9.10
N LEU A 39 1.15 3.50 7.85
CA LEU A 39 1.31 2.62 6.70
C LEU A 39 2.78 2.32 6.41
N GLU A 40 3.67 3.29 6.66
CA GLU A 40 5.12 3.06 6.61
C GLU A 40 5.51 1.93 7.56
N GLU A 41 5.11 2.02 8.84
CA GLU A 41 5.47 1.01 9.83
C GLU A 41 4.93 -0.38 9.47
N LEU A 42 3.70 -0.45 8.95
CA LEU A 42 3.09 -1.70 8.51
C LEU A 42 3.87 -2.31 7.33
N LEU A 43 4.24 -1.51 6.33
CA LEU A 43 5.01 -1.95 5.18
C LEU A 43 6.39 -2.44 5.60
N ILE A 44 7.13 -1.62 6.36
CA ILE A 44 8.48 -1.95 6.84
C ILE A 44 8.45 -3.24 7.66
N LYS A 45 7.44 -3.41 8.53
CA LYS A 45 7.27 -4.62 9.32
C LYS A 45 7.11 -5.85 8.42
N GLN A 46 6.23 -5.81 7.43
CA GLN A 46 6.00 -6.98 6.56
C GLN A 46 7.22 -7.28 5.67
N LEU A 47 7.88 -6.27 5.11
CA LEU A 47 9.13 -6.45 4.35
C LEU A 47 10.25 -7.04 5.21
N THR A 48 10.38 -6.57 6.45
CA THR A 48 11.36 -7.11 7.41
C THR A 48 11.06 -8.56 7.74
N LEU A 49 9.80 -8.91 8.00
CA LEU A 49 9.40 -10.28 8.27
C LEU A 49 9.63 -11.18 7.06
N LEU A 50 9.28 -10.73 5.85
CA LEU A 50 9.53 -11.44 4.60
C LEU A 50 11.03 -11.73 4.44
N HIS A 51 11.89 -10.72 4.61
CA HIS A 51 13.35 -10.86 4.58
C HIS A 51 13.88 -11.88 5.58
N LEU A 52 13.40 -11.82 6.83
CA LEU A 52 13.77 -12.78 7.87
C LEU A 52 13.39 -14.22 7.51
N LYS A 53 12.23 -14.43 6.88
CA LYS A 53 11.83 -15.78 6.43
C LYS A 53 12.59 -16.24 5.20
N THR A 54 13.00 -15.35 4.31
CA THR A 54 13.94 -15.68 3.22
C THR A 54 15.28 -16.14 3.77
N LYS A 55 15.81 -15.47 4.81
CA LYS A 55 17.04 -15.90 5.49
C LYS A 55 16.90 -17.28 6.13
N LEU A 56 15.79 -17.52 6.84
CA LEU A 56 15.50 -18.82 7.43
C LEU A 56 15.44 -19.92 6.35
N LEU A 57 14.77 -19.65 5.23
CA LEU A 57 14.66 -20.60 4.12
C LEU A 57 16.04 -20.95 3.57
N ALA A 58 16.92 -19.96 3.36
CA ALA A 58 18.27 -20.19 2.87
C ALA A 58 19.11 -21.03 3.84
N LEU A 59 19.02 -20.75 5.14
CA LEU A 59 19.71 -21.53 6.17
C LEU A 59 19.19 -22.96 6.26
N ALA A 60 17.86 -23.13 6.29
CA ALA A 60 17.23 -24.45 6.33
C ALA A 60 17.61 -25.30 5.11
N LYS A 61 17.61 -24.69 3.91
CA LYS A 61 18.06 -25.32 2.67
C LYS A 61 19.52 -25.78 2.73
N ASN A 62 20.41 -24.96 3.30
CA ASN A 62 21.83 -25.31 3.40
C ASN A 62 22.12 -26.42 4.44
N ASN A 63 21.16 -26.73 5.31
CA ASN A 63 21.27 -27.79 6.33
C ASN A 63 20.36 -28.98 6.03
N ASP A 64 19.75 -29.04 4.85
CA ASP A 64 18.77 -30.08 4.45
C ASP A 64 17.63 -30.28 5.47
N ASP A 65 17.23 -29.21 6.19
CA ASP A 65 16.15 -29.23 7.17
C ASP A 65 14.79 -28.93 6.50
N GLU A 66 14.13 -29.97 6.01
CA GLU A 66 12.85 -29.86 5.29
C GLU A 66 11.72 -29.25 6.13
N LEU A 67 11.67 -29.52 7.43
CA LEU A 67 10.65 -28.96 8.31
C LEU A 67 10.83 -27.46 8.49
N ALA A 68 12.07 -27.01 8.68
CA ALA A 68 12.38 -25.58 8.74
C ALA A 68 12.12 -24.88 7.39
N MET A 69 12.43 -25.54 6.27
CA MET A 69 12.11 -25.03 4.92
C MET A 69 10.59 -24.84 4.74
N GLN A 70 9.79 -25.88 5.05
CA GLN A 70 8.33 -25.81 4.95
C GLN A 70 7.78 -24.68 5.85
N SER A 71 8.29 -24.57 7.07
CA SER A 71 7.90 -23.51 8.00
C SER A 71 8.24 -22.11 7.49
N ALA A 72 9.40 -21.95 6.85
CA ALA A 72 9.81 -20.68 6.25
C ALA A 72 8.92 -20.32 5.05
N LEU A 73 8.60 -21.28 4.18
CA LEU A 73 7.73 -21.10 3.02
C LEU A 73 6.30 -20.69 3.41
N LEU A 74 5.71 -21.35 4.40
CA LEU A 74 4.38 -21.00 4.90
C LEU A 74 4.34 -19.55 5.42
N ARG A 75 5.36 -19.14 6.17
CA ARG A 75 5.43 -17.77 6.70
C ARG A 75 5.77 -16.74 5.62
N LEU A 76 6.61 -17.08 4.64
CA LEU A 76 6.86 -16.26 3.46
C LEU A 76 5.54 -15.96 2.74
N ARG A 77 4.74 -17.00 2.48
CA ARG A 77 3.41 -16.85 1.89
C ARG A 77 2.53 -15.90 2.70
N THR A 78 2.47 -16.06 4.02
CA THR A 78 1.69 -15.16 4.89
C THR A 78 2.11 -13.70 4.75
N HIS A 79 3.40 -13.38 4.84
CA HIS A 79 3.88 -12.00 4.75
C HIS A 79 3.70 -11.42 3.34
N ALA A 80 3.86 -12.23 2.29
CA ALA A 80 3.57 -11.83 0.92
C ALA A 80 2.08 -11.51 0.72
N MET A 81 1.17 -12.32 1.27
CA MET A 81 -0.27 -12.03 1.23
C MET A 81 -0.59 -10.73 1.98
N SER A 82 0.02 -10.48 3.14
CA SER A 82 -0.18 -9.21 3.86
C SER A 82 0.30 -8.00 3.06
N LEU A 83 1.38 -8.13 2.27
CA LEU A 83 1.83 -7.09 1.36
C LEU A 83 0.87 -6.90 0.18
N SER A 84 0.33 -7.99 -0.39
CA SER A 84 -0.72 -7.89 -1.42
C SER A 84 -1.91 -7.09 -0.90
N SER A 85 -2.48 -7.51 0.24
CA SER A 85 -3.62 -6.84 0.84
C SER A 85 -3.34 -5.37 1.19
N PHE A 86 -2.10 -5.03 1.57
CA PHE A 86 -1.71 -3.64 1.79
C PHE A 86 -1.90 -2.79 0.52
N PHE A 87 -1.49 -3.29 -0.65
CA PHE A 87 -1.68 -2.60 -1.92
C PHE A 87 -3.12 -2.67 -2.43
N ASP A 88 -3.80 -3.81 -2.25
CA ASP A 88 -5.21 -3.96 -2.62
C ASP A 88 -6.08 -2.94 -1.86
N ASN A 89 -5.83 -2.73 -0.57
CA ASN A 89 -6.55 -1.71 0.21
C ASN A 89 -6.34 -0.28 -0.33
N ILE A 90 -5.16 0.03 -0.88
CA ILE A 90 -4.90 1.33 -1.52
C ILE A 90 -5.71 1.47 -2.81
N VAL A 91 -5.81 0.40 -3.60
CA VAL A 91 -6.63 0.38 -4.82
C VAL A 91 -8.08 0.63 -4.48
N GLU A 92 -8.64 -0.13 -3.54
CA GLU A 92 -10.05 -0.01 -3.13
C GLU A 92 -10.39 1.41 -2.68
N ASP A 93 -9.57 2.02 -1.82
CA ASP A 93 -9.85 3.37 -1.32
C ASP A 93 -9.63 4.45 -2.39
N THR A 94 -8.71 4.23 -3.33
CA THR A 94 -8.57 5.10 -4.50
C THR A 94 -9.82 5.05 -5.37
N GLU A 95 -10.41 3.87 -5.57
CA GLU A 95 -11.68 3.74 -6.30
C GLU A 95 -12.83 4.44 -5.56
N VAL A 96 -12.89 4.35 -4.24
CA VAL A 96 -13.88 5.08 -3.43
C VAL A 96 -13.73 6.59 -3.66
N ILE A 97 -12.52 7.13 -3.64
CA ILE A 97 -12.26 8.56 -3.89
C ILE A 97 -12.71 8.98 -5.29
N LEU A 98 -12.39 8.19 -6.31
CA LEU A 98 -12.77 8.48 -7.69
C LEU A 98 -14.30 8.43 -7.91
N ARG A 99 -15.03 7.65 -7.11
CA ARG A 99 -16.50 7.56 -7.15
C ARG A 99 -17.17 8.60 -6.24
N THR A 100 -16.44 9.18 -5.30
CA THR A 100 -16.95 10.19 -4.36
C THR A 100 -17.02 11.57 -4.99
N GLY A 101 -18.19 12.21 -4.90
CA GLY A 101 -18.41 13.55 -5.43
C GLY A 101 -18.40 13.61 -6.95
N THR A 102 -18.04 14.77 -7.49
CA THR A 102 -17.88 14.96 -8.94
C THR A 102 -16.43 15.22 -9.31
N TRP A 103 -15.99 14.56 -10.38
CA TRP A 103 -14.71 14.79 -11.04
C TRP A 103 -14.96 15.34 -12.44
N PRO A 104 -14.10 16.24 -12.95
CA PRO A 104 -14.18 16.65 -14.35
C PRO A 104 -14.01 15.44 -15.26
N GLU A 105 -14.69 15.46 -16.40
CA GLU A 105 -14.47 14.45 -17.45
C GLU A 105 -13.01 14.49 -17.89
N PHE A 106 -12.42 13.32 -18.11
CA PHE A 106 -11.02 13.20 -18.52
C PHE A 106 -10.91 13.39 -20.05
N PRO A 107 -10.24 14.45 -20.54
CA PRO A 107 -10.06 14.65 -21.98
C PRO A 107 -9.18 13.56 -22.62
N GLU A 108 -9.48 13.15 -23.86
CA GLU A 108 -8.70 12.12 -24.57
C GLU A 108 -7.21 12.48 -24.75
N ASP A 109 -6.90 13.77 -24.89
CA ASP A 109 -5.55 14.30 -25.11
C ASP A 109 -4.95 14.97 -23.87
N TYR A 110 -5.52 14.71 -22.69
CA TYR A 110 -5.04 15.32 -21.44
C TYR A 110 -3.56 14.98 -21.20
N LYS A 111 -2.80 16.04 -20.92
CA LYS A 111 -1.41 15.96 -20.48
C LYS A 111 -1.29 16.66 -19.14
N ILE A 112 -0.50 16.07 -18.24
CA ILE A 112 -0.16 16.71 -16.98
C ILE A 112 0.51 18.06 -17.29
N PRO A 113 0.06 19.17 -16.72
CA PRO A 113 0.64 20.48 -17.00
C PRO A 113 2.15 20.57 -16.67
N ASN A 114 2.91 21.24 -17.54
CA ASN A 114 4.37 21.36 -17.44
C ASN A 114 4.89 21.91 -16.10
N HIS A 115 4.11 22.76 -15.41
CA HIS A 115 4.51 23.35 -14.13
C HIS A 115 4.56 22.33 -12.99
N TYR A 116 4.10 21.09 -13.21
CA TYR A 116 4.30 19.96 -12.31
C TYR A 116 5.57 19.14 -12.62
N ASN A 117 6.48 19.65 -13.46
CA ASN A 117 7.77 19.05 -13.84
C ASN A 117 7.65 17.62 -14.42
N GLU A 118 7.32 17.53 -15.71
CA GLU A 118 7.15 16.25 -16.45
C GLU A 118 8.32 15.25 -16.32
N SER A 119 9.52 15.64 -15.90
CA SER A 119 10.66 14.72 -15.75
C SER A 119 10.52 13.71 -14.61
N GLU A 120 9.67 13.98 -13.62
CA GLU A 120 9.46 13.09 -12.45
C GLU A 120 8.23 12.17 -12.60
N PHE A 121 7.37 12.42 -13.59
CA PHE A 121 6.07 11.76 -13.76
C PHE A 121 5.81 11.21 -15.18
N LYS A 122 6.89 10.98 -15.95
CA LYS A 122 6.87 10.40 -17.30
C LYS A 122 6.93 8.88 -17.30
#